data_AF-T2M9N7-F1
#
_entry.id   AF-T2M9N7-F1
#
_cell.length_a   1.000
_cell.length_b   1.000
_cell.length_c   1.000
_cell.angle_alpha   90.00
_cell.angle_beta   90.00
_cell.angle_gamma   90.00
#
_symmetry.space_group_name_H-M   'P 1'
#
loop_
_entity.id
_entity.type
_entity.pdbx_description
1 polymer ?
#
loop_
_entity_poly.entity_id
_entity_poly.type
_entity_poly.pdbx_seq_one_letter_code
_entity_poly.pdbx_strand_id
1 'polypeptide(L)'
;TMSGSDFRSFLTFHQSKVGKKDTRLLIHEGKKVLYSPVDYEKLNAITKIKHSVGKKNLLRINEINVNNNQNKERFVLQEHRRICELELRNLASKFKVLLDELEAFQSCNSSINSIFSDKDINDYKVLLKHDFEHFKQLTLVPVNNLRADIKEWLNENKGVCHKEKTLAICNEIASVKNQHNVLIEQLQQEKSSLELELSKLNKFFICLSNDFAKMSCPDELVKMSCPDESLKNSFLSTFQRLNEKYVQNINDLKIRFNKIDSDPLGGWSKNDNFVFTTVVKQYSKITLNRRKLYMDRLRREMPHFNNSQLISYEKWWLNDKLFKTQLQDIFCSWERDRNDLIFQVKHLIKEAQFKYEENEEIISRNMEQKFICKNLHEKLRKYQDEMEEIFLLEEKQRALVEEKERKRLEKLKNLENKRKEQLKIQLITYKEEIEKKAERIKTQDALRLLELQDQRAKQRLVDEERIRYREEIYHQKLMKRKQIEKLKEKKIEATERALKILRDQVSVTAKSDPLRIIEHTEASKARLAAVYDLEKEAQEPLFPLHTYSVEQIGSDMRLKVEMAFRSANIHKSDYARNLIPLIAPPTRPRKDNQSTIFK
;
A
#
# COMPACT_ATOMS: atom_id res chain seq x y z
N THR A 1 -46.97 -19.76 45.80
CA THR A 1 -47.76 -18.74 46.51
C THR A 1 -49.20 -18.86 46.06
N MET A 2 -50.04 -19.54 46.85
CA MET A 2 -51.46 -19.71 46.55
C MET A 2 -52.27 -18.64 47.28
N SER A 3 -53.21 -18.02 46.58
CA SER A 3 -54.07 -16.94 47.05
C SER A 3 -55.03 -17.43 48.14
N GLY A 4 -55.14 -16.65 49.22
CA GLY A 4 -55.99 -16.93 50.39
C GLY A 4 -57.50 -16.84 50.17
N SER A 5 -57.99 -17.03 48.94
CA SER A 5 -59.41 -17.00 48.59
C SER A 5 -60.14 -18.34 48.80
N ASP A 6 -59.41 -19.46 48.87
CA ASP A 6 -60.02 -20.79 48.79
C ASP A 6 -60.29 -21.47 50.15
N PHE A 7 -59.93 -20.81 51.26
CA PHE A 7 -60.22 -21.33 52.60
C PHE A 7 -61.64 -21.06 53.11
N ARG A 8 -62.45 -20.27 52.38
CA ARG A 8 -63.80 -19.90 52.82
C ARG A 8 -64.92 -20.88 52.43
N SER A 9 -64.66 -21.86 51.56
CA SER A 9 -65.67 -22.84 51.14
C SER A 9 -65.64 -24.16 51.92
N PHE A 10 -64.72 -24.35 52.87
CA PHE A 10 -64.61 -25.59 53.67
C PHE A 10 -65.31 -25.53 55.04
N LEU A 11 -65.97 -24.43 55.39
CA LEU A 11 -66.77 -24.29 56.60
C LEU A 11 -68.28 -24.27 56.29
N THR A 12 -68.75 -25.22 55.48
CA THR A 12 -70.20 -25.46 55.33
C THR A 12 -70.58 -26.77 56.00
N PHE A 13 -71.04 -26.63 57.24
CA PHE A 13 -72.04 -27.44 57.94
C PHE A 13 -72.28 -28.86 57.43
N HIS A 14 -71.55 -29.84 57.98
CA HIS A 14 -72.10 -31.19 58.13
C HIS A 14 -72.57 -31.37 59.58
N GLN A 15 -73.76 -30.84 59.90
CA GLN A 15 -74.52 -31.33 61.06
C GLN A 15 -74.93 -32.78 60.75
N SER A 16 -74.21 -33.76 61.30
CA SER A 16 -74.79 -35.09 61.43
C SER A 16 -76.03 -34.98 62.32
N LYS A 17 -77.21 -35.33 61.79
CA LYS A 17 -78.45 -35.52 62.54
C LYS A 17 -78.33 -36.71 63.52
N VAL A 18 -77.47 -36.59 64.51
CA VAL A 18 -77.38 -37.45 65.70
C VAL A 18 -77.05 -36.51 66.84
N GLY A 19 -78.02 -36.21 67.71
CA GLY A 19 -77.84 -35.31 68.85
C GLY A 19 -78.70 -34.04 68.82
N LYS A 20 -80.02 -34.18 68.68
CA LYS A 20 -80.98 -33.18 69.16
C LYS A 20 -82.06 -33.89 69.96
N LYS A 21 -81.71 -34.20 71.20
CA LYS A 21 -82.57 -34.25 72.39
C LYS A 21 -81.63 -34.42 73.57
N ASP A 22 -81.79 -33.54 74.55
CA ASP A 22 -81.30 -33.64 75.93
C ASP A 22 -79.77 -33.48 76.09
N THR A 23 -79.21 -32.64 76.95
CA THR A 23 -79.69 -31.70 77.95
C THR A 23 -78.49 -30.80 78.23
N ARG A 24 -78.73 -29.51 78.47
CA ARG A 24 -77.77 -28.65 79.16
C ARG A 24 -77.55 -29.26 80.55
N LEU A 25 -76.31 -29.53 80.93
CA LEU A 25 -75.95 -29.74 82.34
C LEU A 25 -75.01 -28.62 82.77
N LEU A 26 -75.65 -27.61 83.36
CA LEU A 26 -75.05 -26.72 84.35
C LEU A 26 -74.45 -27.56 85.48
N ILE A 27 -73.26 -27.17 85.91
CA ILE A 27 -72.58 -27.70 87.09
C ILE A 27 -73.36 -27.25 88.32
N HIS A 28 -73.92 -28.20 89.07
CA HIS A 28 -74.27 -28.01 90.48
C HIS A 28 -73.76 -29.19 91.30
N GLU A 29 -73.31 -28.82 92.49
CA GLU A 29 -72.41 -29.53 93.38
C GLU A 29 -72.97 -30.87 93.89
N GLY A 30 -72.07 -31.85 94.07
CA GLY A 30 -72.27 -32.99 94.95
C GLY A 30 -73.36 -34.01 94.56
N LYS A 31 -73.06 -34.93 93.62
CA LYS A 31 -73.64 -36.29 93.55
C LYS A 31 -72.82 -37.15 92.57
N LYS A 32 -72.37 -38.33 93.02
CA LYS A 32 -71.76 -39.35 92.14
C LYS A 32 -72.80 -39.77 91.09
N VAL A 33 -72.57 -39.40 89.82
CA VAL A 33 -73.35 -39.90 88.70
C VAL A 33 -72.95 -41.34 88.45
N LEU A 34 -73.82 -42.29 88.76
CA LEU A 34 -73.72 -43.66 88.28
C LEU A 34 -73.82 -43.61 86.75
N TYR A 35 -72.73 -43.95 86.06
CA TYR A 35 -72.74 -44.09 84.60
C TYR A 35 -73.85 -45.06 84.20
N SER A 36 -74.76 -44.64 83.32
CA SER A 36 -75.74 -45.57 82.74
C SER A 36 -74.99 -46.66 81.98
N PRO A 37 -75.42 -47.94 82.04
CA PRO A 37 -74.76 -49.01 81.32
C PRO A 37 -74.71 -48.65 79.82
N VAL A 38 -73.50 -48.54 79.28
CA VAL A 38 -73.30 -48.30 77.85
C VAL A 38 -73.82 -49.53 77.13
N ASP A 39 -74.80 -49.33 76.26
CA ASP A 39 -75.39 -50.38 75.46
C ASP A 39 -74.42 -50.77 74.32
N TYR A 40 -73.48 -51.65 74.66
CA TYR A 40 -72.40 -52.11 73.78
C TYR A 40 -72.94 -52.75 72.50
N GLU A 41 -74.16 -53.29 72.51
CA GLU A 41 -74.79 -53.86 71.32
C GLU A 41 -75.16 -52.78 70.31
N LYS A 42 -75.75 -51.67 70.75
CA LYS A 42 -76.03 -50.51 69.90
C LYS A 42 -74.76 -49.87 69.34
N LEU A 43 -73.72 -49.75 70.17
CA LEU A 43 -72.44 -49.21 69.72
C LEU A 43 -71.77 -50.13 68.69
N ASN A 44 -71.80 -51.45 68.90
CA ASN A 44 -71.32 -52.44 67.93
C ASN A 44 -72.14 -52.44 66.63
N ALA A 45 -73.45 -52.22 66.70
CA ALA A 45 -74.28 -52.06 65.50
C ALA A 45 -73.88 -50.81 64.71
N ILE A 46 -73.66 -49.67 65.39
CA ILE A 46 -73.22 -48.42 64.75
C ILE A 46 -71.81 -48.55 64.15
N THR A 47 -70.87 -49.19 64.83
CA THR A 47 -69.52 -49.42 64.30
C THR A 47 -69.54 -50.35 63.09
N LYS A 48 -70.35 -51.44 63.11
CA LYS A 48 -70.56 -52.31 61.94
C LYS A 48 -71.14 -51.55 60.75
N ILE A 49 -72.13 -50.68 60.98
CA ILE A 49 -72.72 -49.83 59.94
C ILE A 49 -71.67 -48.86 59.39
N LYS A 50 -70.96 -48.12 60.25
CA LYS A 50 -69.90 -47.18 59.84
C LYS A 50 -68.76 -47.87 59.10
N HIS A 51 -68.37 -49.06 59.52
CA HIS A 51 -67.37 -49.88 58.86
C HIS A 51 -67.85 -50.36 57.47
N SER A 52 -69.12 -50.75 57.34
CA SER A 52 -69.70 -51.11 56.03
C SER A 52 -69.77 -49.91 55.06
N VAL A 53 -70.08 -48.71 55.57
CA VAL A 53 -70.05 -47.45 54.80
C VAL A 53 -68.62 -47.08 54.42
N GLY A 54 -67.66 -47.24 55.35
CA GLY A 54 -66.23 -47.06 55.09
C GLY A 54 -65.71 -48.00 53.98
N LYS A 55 -66.08 -49.28 54.03
CA LYS A 55 -65.77 -50.26 52.97
C LYS A 55 -66.36 -49.86 51.61
N LYS A 56 -67.62 -49.42 51.57
CA LYS A 56 -68.26 -48.91 50.34
C LYS A 56 -67.55 -47.68 49.78
N ASN A 57 -67.14 -46.75 50.64
CA ASN A 57 -66.38 -45.56 50.23
C ASN A 57 -64.98 -45.93 49.70
N LEU A 58 -64.29 -46.88 50.34
CA LEU A 58 -63.00 -47.39 49.86
C LEU A 58 -63.12 -48.07 48.49
N LEU A 59 -64.16 -48.88 48.27
CA LEU A 59 -64.45 -49.48 46.96
C LEU A 59 -64.68 -48.39 45.91
N ARG A 60 -65.49 -47.37 46.22
CA ARG A 60 -65.72 -46.24 45.31
C ARG A 60 -64.45 -45.45 44.99
N ILE A 61 -63.57 -45.23 45.98
CA ILE A 61 -62.27 -44.58 45.78
C ILE A 61 -61.39 -45.44 44.87
N ASN A 62 -61.36 -46.76 45.07
CA ASN A 62 -60.61 -47.68 44.23
C ASN A 62 -61.14 -47.69 42.79
N GLU A 63 -62.46 -47.69 42.59
CA GLU A 63 -63.08 -47.57 41.26
C GLU A 63 -62.69 -46.27 40.55
N ILE A 64 -62.74 -45.14 41.27
CA ILE A 64 -62.30 -43.83 40.74
C ILE A 64 -60.81 -43.88 40.38
N ASN A 65 -59.95 -44.50 41.20
CA ASN A 65 -58.53 -44.64 40.92
C ASN A 65 -58.27 -45.51 39.69
N VAL A 66 -59.00 -46.63 39.53
CA VAL A 66 -58.91 -47.49 38.34
C VAL A 66 -59.33 -46.72 37.10
N ASN A 67 -60.46 -46.03 37.12
CA ASN A 67 -60.94 -45.22 35.99
C ASN A 67 -59.95 -44.09 35.66
N ASN A 68 -59.41 -43.41 36.68
CA ASN A 68 -58.39 -42.38 36.50
C ASN A 68 -57.11 -42.94 35.85
N ASN A 69 -56.68 -44.14 36.25
CA ASN A 69 -55.50 -44.79 35.64
C ASN A 69 -55.77 -45.21 34.19
N GLN A 70 -56.96 -45.75 33.90
CA GLN A 70 -57.37 -46.07 32.53
C GLN A 70 -57.45 -44.83 31.65
N ASN A 71 -57.98 -43.71 32.16
CA ASN A 71 -58.03 -42.45 31.43
C ASN A 71 -56.63 -41.88 31.16
N LYS A 72 -55.71 -41.98 32.13
CA LYS A 72 -54.29 -41.62 31.92
C LYS A 72 -53.66 -42.48 30.84
N GLU A 73 -53.89 -43.79 30.84
CA GLU A 73 -53.37 -44.69 29.81
C GLU A 73 -53.94 -44.38 28.43
N ARG A 74 -55.26 -44.14 28.32
CA ARG A 74 -55.90 -43.73 27.06
C ARG A 74 -55.28 -42.45 26.51
N PHE A 75 -55.04 -41.46 27.35
CA PHE A 75 -54.40 -40.20 26.94
C PHE A 75 -52.97 -40.43 26.41
N VAL A 76 -52.16 -41.26 27.09
CA VAL A 76 -50.80 -41.58 26.64
C VAL A 76 -50.81 -42.32 25.29
N LEU A 77 -51.70 -43.29 25.11
CA LEU A 77 -51.86 -44.01 23.85
C LEU A 77 -52.32 -43.09 22.72
N GLN A 78 -53.22 -42.15 23.01
CA GLN A 78 -53.67 -41.15 22.04
C GLN A 78 -52.51 -40.24 21.60
N GLU A 79 -51.65 -39.81 22.51
CA GLU A 79 -50.45 -39.03 22.16
C GLU A 79 -49.46 -39.85 21.32
N HIS A 80 -49.20 -41.13 21.66
CA HIS A 80 -48.35 -42.00 20.85
C HIS A 80 -48.91 -42.16 19.44
N ARG A 81 -50.22 -42.38 19.30
CA ARG A 81 -50.90 -42.49 18.01
C ARG A 81 -50.73 -41.20 17.19
N ARG A 82 -50.96 -40.04 17.79
CA ARG A 82 -50.79 -38.73 17.14
C ARG A 82 -49.36 -38.54 16.63
N ILE A 83 -48.36 -38.97 17.41
CA ILE A 83 -46.94 -38.88 17.04
C ILE A 83 -46.62 -39.83 15.90
N CYS A 84 -47.09 -41.08 15.94
CA CYS A 84 -46.95 -42.03 14.84
C CYS A 84 -47.57 -41.49 13.54
N GLU A 85 -48.77 -40.92 13.61
CA GLU A 85 -49.43 -40.31 12.44
C GLU A 85 -48.64 -39.13 11.87
N LEU A 86 -48.05 -38.28 12.72
CA LEU A 86 -47.19 -37.19 12.29
C LEU A 86 -45.90 -37.70 11.62
N GLU A 87 -45.25 -38.70 12.23
CA GLU A 87 -44.03 -39.28 11.68
C GLU A 87 -44.29 -40.02 10.37
N LEU A 88 -45.43 -40.68 10.19
CA LEU A 88 -45.82 -41.27 8.91
C LEU A 88 -45.93 -40.20 7.81
N ARG A 89 -46.53 -39.04 8.10
CA ARG A 89 -46.58 -37.91 7.16
C ARG A 89 -45.18 -37.35 6.88
N ASN A 90 -44.33 -37.21 7.91
CA ASN A 90 -42.95 -36.75 7.77
C ASN A 90 -42.08 -37.71 6.95
N LEU A 91 -42.27 -39.01 7.12
CA LEU A 91 -41.55 -40.03 6.35
C LEU A 91 -42.04 -40.06 4.91
N ALA A 92 -43.35 -39.94 4.66
CA ALA A 92 -43.89 -39.83 3.32
C ALA A 92 -43.35 -38.60 2.57
N SER A 93 -43.23 -37.45 3.25
CA SER A 93 -42.65 -36.25 2.64
C SER A 93 -41.15 -36.39 2.38
N LYS A 94 -40.36 -36.91 3.33
CA LYS A 94 -38.94 -37.18 3.12
C LYS A 94 -38.69 -38.21 2.03
N PHE A 95 -39.49 -39.27 1.97
CA PHE A 95 -39.40 -40.28 0.93
C PHE A 95 -39.65 -39.65 -0.45
N LYS A 96 -40.67 -38.78 -0.57
CA LYS A 96 -40.91 -38.03 -1.80
C LYS A 96 -39.71 -37.16 -2.18
N VAL A 97 -39.15 -36.39 -1.24
CA VAL A 97 -37.97 -35.55 -1.50
C VAL A 97 -36.77 -36.38 -1.95
N LEU A 98 -36.51 -37.52 -1.30
CA LEU A 98 -35.41 -38.42 -1.70
C LEU A 98 -35.66 -39.07 -3.05
N LEU A 99 -36.91 -39.40 -3.39
CA LEU A 99 -37.24 -39.87 -4.74
C LEU A 99 -36.99 -38.78 -5.78
N ASP A 100 -37.45 -37.55 -5.52
CA ASP A 100 -37.23 -36.40 -6.39
C ASP A 100 -35.71 -36.12 -6.55
N GLU A 101 -34.92 -36.23 -5.48
CA GLU A 101 -33.45 -36.13 -5.51
C GLU A 101 -32.82 -37.26 -6.33
N LEU A 102 -33.24 -38.51 -6.16
CA LEU A 102 -32.74 -39.65 -6.94
C LEU A 102 -33.07 -39.51 -8.44
N GLU A 103 -34.27 -39.02 -8.77
CA GLU A 103 -34.66 -38.71 -10.15
C GLU A 103 -33.85 -37.53 -10.71
N ALA A 104 -33.57 -36.51 -9.90
CA ALA A 104 -32.70 -35.39 -10.27
C ALA A 104 -31.24 -35.83 -10.45
N PHE A 105 -30.71 -36.69 -9.58
CA PHE A 105 -29.38 -37.28 -9.73
C PHE A 105 -29.26 -38.11 -11.00
N GLN A 106 -30.31 -38.84 -11.38
CA GLN A 106 -30.39 -39.56 -12.66
C GLN A 106 -30.45 -38.61 -13.86
N SER A 107 -31.00 -37.40 -13.69
CA SER A 107 -31.16 -36.42 -14.77
C SER A 107 -29.96 -35.49 -14.94
N CYS A 108 -29.17 -35.23 -13.88
CA CYS A 108 -28.16 -34.16 -13.85
C CYS A 108 -26.69 -34.62 -13.85
N ASN A 109 -26.39 -35.92 -13.71
CA ASN A 109 -25.01 -36.41 -13.60
C ASN A 109 -24.42 -36.93 -14.94
N SER A 110 -24.23 -36.05 -15.93
CA SER A 110 -23.52 -36.41 -17.17
C SER A 110 -22.00 -36.63 -17.03
N SER A 111 -21.41 -36.28 -15.88
CA SER A 111 -19.95 -36.30 -15.67
C SER A 111 -19.43 -37.53 -14.90
N ILE A 112 -20.20 -38.08 -13.95
CA ILE A 112 -19.79 -39.24 -13.14
C ILE A 112 -20.27 -40.57 -13.77
N ASN A 113 -21.18 -40.51 -14.74
CA ASN A 113 -21.71 -41.65 -15.50
C ASN A 113 -20.74 -42.25 -16.54
N SER A 114 -19.43 -41.99 -16.48
CA SER A 114 -18.48 -42.70 -17.35
C SER A 114 -18.28 -44.17 -16.94
N ILE A 115 -18.75 -44.58 -15.76
CA ILE A 115 -18.57 -45.94 -15.22
C ILE A 115 -19.82 -46.81 -15.42
N PHE A 116 -21.02 -46.22 -15.50
CA PHE A 116 -22.27 -46.94 -15.80
C PHE A 116 -23.13 -46.08 -16.73
N SER A 117 -23.52 -46.62 -17.87
CA SER A 117 -24.41 -45.88 -18.77
C SER A 117 -25.82 -45.85 -18.19
N ASP A 118 -26.55 -44.73 -18.37
CA ASP A 118 -27.96 -44.62 -17.93
C ASP A 118 -28.87 -45.70 -18.55
N LYS A 119 -28.42 -46.34 -19.65
CA LYS A 119 -29.06 -47.50 -20.24
C LYS A 119 -28.89 -48.74 -19.36
N ASP A 120 -27.68 -49.04 -18.91
CA ASP A 120 -27.41 -50.21 -18.06
C ASP A 120 -28.26 -50.18 -16.78
N ILE A 121 -28.38 -49.01 -16.13
CA ILE A 121 -29.18 -48.85 -14.91
C ILE A 121 -30.67 -49.08 -15.19
N ASN A 122 -31.19 -48.56 -16.30
CA ASN A 122 -32.59 -48.75 -16.68
C ASN A 122 -32.87 -50.20 -17.09
N ASP A 123 -31.96 -50.85 -17.79
CA ASP A 123 -32.05 -52.27 -18.15
C ASP A 123 -32.05 -53.14 -16.90
N TYR A 124 -31.18 -52.86 -15.91
CA TYR A 124 -31.22 -53.52 -14.59
C TYR A 124 -32.54 -53.29 -13.83
N LYS A 125 -33.13 -52.09 -13.90
CA LYS A 125 -34.44 -51.82 -13.27
C LYS A 125 -35.56 -52.64 -13.92
N VAL A 126 -35.53 -52.78 -15.24
CA VAL A 126 -36.51 -53.59 -15.99
C VAL A 126 -36.34 -55.07 -15.64
N LEU A 127 -35.11 -55.56 -15.60
CA LEU A 127 -34.80 -56.92 -15.15
C LEU A 127 -35.29 -57.19 -13.72
N LEU A 128 -35.01 -56.29 -12.77
CA LEU A 128 -35.49 -56.43 -11.39
C LEU A 128 -37.02 -56.42 -11.27
N LYS A 129 -37.72 -55.61 -12.07
CA LYS A 129 -39.19 -55.62 -12.10
C LYS A 129 -39.72 -56.95 -12.65
N HIS A 130 -39.13 -57.43 -13.74
CA HIS A 130 -39.49 -58.72 -14.32
C HIS A 130 -39.25 -59.87 -13.34
N ASP A 131 -38.08 -59.91 -12.70
CA ASP A 131 -37.73 -60.95 -11.72
C ASP A 131 -38.65 -60.90 -10.49
N PHE A 132 -39.03 -59.69 -10.05
CA PHE A 132 -39.99 -59.52 -8.97
C PHE A 132 -41.40 -59.97 -9.36
N GLU A 133 -41.86 -59.67 -10.57
CA GLU A 133 -43.16 -60.14 -11.07
C GLU A 133 -43.18 -61.66 -11.22
N HIS A 134 -42.11 -62.25 -11.76
CA HIS A 134 -41.94 -63.68 -11.85
C HIS A 134 -41.93 -64.35 -10.46
N PHE A 135 -41.17 -63.79 -9.50
CA PHE A 135 -41.15 -64.25 -8.12
C PHE A 135 -42.55 -64.16 -7.47
N LYS A 136 -43.26 -63.05 -7.69
CA LYS A 136 -44.63 -62.85 -7.19
C LYS A 136 -45.59 -63.89 -7.78
N GLN A 137 -45.45 -64.22 -9.05
CA GLN A 137 -46.24 -65.27 -9.70
C GLN A 137 -45.94 -66.64 -9.08
N LEU A 138 -44.66 -67.03 -8.98
CA LEU A 138 -44.27 -68.32 -8.41
C LEU A 138 -44.66 -68.51 -6.94
N THR A 139 -44.73 -67.43 -6.16
CA THR A 139 -45.06 -67.52 -4.71
C THR A 139 -46.53 -67.33 -4.41
N LEU A 140 -47.20 -66.33 -5.02
CA LEU A 140 -48.59 -66.03 -4.69
C LEU A 140 -49.59 -66.90 -5.45
N VAL A 141 -49.28 -67.35 -6.67
CA VAL A 141 -50.21 -68.16 -7.47
C VAL A 141 -50.51 -69.50 -6.80
N PRO A 142 -49.52 -70.28 -6.30
CA PRO A 142 -49.82 -71.53 -5.59
C PRO A 142 -50.69 -71.34 -4.34
N VAL A 143 -50.47 -70.25 -3.57
CA VAL A 143 -51.30 -69.94 -2.39
C VAL A 143 -52.71 -69.53 -2.77
N ASN A 144 -52.86 -68.74 -3.84
CA ASN A 144 -54.16 -68.29 -4.32
C ASN A 144 -54.96 -69.44 -4.93
N ASN A 145 -54.29 -70.33 -5.67
CA ASN A 145 -54.88 -71.56 -6.21
C ASN A 145 -55.33 -72.47 -5.05
N LEU A 146 -54.44 -72.79 -4.11
CA LEU A 146 -54.80 -73.58 -2.92
C LEU A 146 -55.94 -72.94 -2.12
N ARG A 147 -55.99 -71.61 -2.02
CA ARG A 147 -57.10 -70.90 -1.38
C ARG A 147 -58.40 -71.02 -2.18
N ALA A 148 -58.35 -70.99 -3.50
CA ALA A 148 -59.52 -71.19 -4.36
C ALA A 148 -60.00 -72.65 -4.27
N ASP A 149 -59.09 -73.61 -4.39
CA ASP A 149 -59.35 -75.05 -4.31
C ASP A 149 -59.97 -75.42 -2.94
N ILE A 150 -59.45 -74.88 -1.83
CA ILE A 150 -60.04 -75.08 -0.50
C ILE A 150 -61.43 -74.46 -0.40
N LYS A 151 -61.67 -73.29 -1.02
CA LYS A 151 -63.00 -72.65 -0.99
C LYS A 151 -64.02 -73.43 -1.82
N GLU A 152 -63.63 -73.92 -2.99
CA GLU A 152 -64.47 -74.77 -3.83
C GLU A 152 -64.78 -76.09 -3.13
N TRP A 153 -63.76 -76.74 -2.56
CA TRP A 153 -63.93 -77.94 -1.76
C TRP A 153 -64.85 -77.73 -0.54
N LEU A 154 -64.70 -76.62 0.19
CA LEU A 154 -65.57 -76.27 1.32
C LEU A 154 -67.01 -75.99 0.90
N ASN A 155 -67.23 -75.50 -0.32
CA ASN A 155 -68.56 -75.27 -0.87
C ASN A 155 -69.23 -76.58 -1.31
N GLU A 156 -68.47 -77.51 -1.89
CA GLU A 156 -68.94 -78.82 -2.34
C GLU A 156 -69.21 -79.80 -1.19
N ASN A 157 -68.42 -79.76 -0.11
CA ASN A 157 -68.51 -80.71 1.01
C ASN A 157 -69.32 -80.18 2.22
N LYS A 158 -70.26 -79.25 2.01
CA LYS A 158 -71.19 -78.80 3.06
C LYS A 158 -72.08 -79.96 3.51
N GLY A 159 -71.64 -80.69 4.53
CA GLY A 159 -72.42 -81.72 5.22
C GLY A 159 -71.93 -83.18 5.09
N VAL A 160 -70.83 -83.47 4.38
CA VAL A 160 -70.28 -84.83 4.26
C VAL A 160 -68.79 -84.88 4.64
N CYS A 161 -68.44 -85.69 5.65
CA CYS A 161 -67.07 -85.83 6.16
C CYS A 161 -66.37 -87.05 5.52
N HIS A 162 -65.72 -86.85 4.38
CA HIS A 162 -64.86 -87.87 3.77
C HIS A 162 -63.42 -87.77 4.30
N LYS A 163 -63.06 -88.62 5.28
CA LYS A 163 -61.76 -88.62 5.98
C LYS A 163 -60.53 -88.69 5.05
N GLU A 164 -60.61 -89.46 3.97
CA GLU A 164 -59.52 -89.64 3.01
C GLU A 164 -59.26 -88.39 2.16
N LYS A 165 -60.32 -87.71 1.71
CA LYS A 165 -60.22 -86.45 0.95
C LYS A 165 -59.72 -85.29 1.81
N THR A 166 -60.11 -85.25 3.09
CA THR A 166 -59.57 -84.27 4.05
C THR A 166 -58.07 -84.47 4.31
N LEU A 167 -57.59 -85.72 4.35
CA LEU A 167 -56.18 -86.01 4.53
C LEU A 167 -55.34 -85.57 3.32
N ALA A 168 -55.84 -85.75 2.09
CA ALA A 168 -55.18 -85.30 0.88
C ALA A 168 -54.98 -83.77 0.86
N ILE A 169 -56.02 -83.00 1.23
CA ILE A 169 -55.96 -81.53 1.30
C ILE A 169 -55.02 -81.07 2.44
N CYS A 170 -55.04 -81.75 3.59
CA CYS A 170 -54.09 -81.46 4.67
C CYS A 170 -52.62 -81.69 4.23
N ASN A 171 -52.37 -82.74 3.44
CA ASN A 171 -51.04 -83.01 2.89
C ASN A 171 -50.62 -81.95 1.86
N GLU A 172 -51.54 -81.46 1.04
CA GLU A 172 -51.29 -80.38 0.07
C GLU A 172 -51.02 -79.04 0.78
N ILE A 173 -51.79 -78.71 1.82
CA ILE A 173 -51.53 -77.55 2.69
C ILE A 173 -50.16 -77.66 3.37
N ALA A 174 -49.80 -78.84 3.88
CA ALA A 174 -48.51 -79.08 4.49
C ALA A 174 -47.36 -78.94 3.47
N SER A 175 -47.54 -79.45 2.26
CA SER A 175 -46.59 -79.32 1.15
C SER A 175 -46.35 -77.85 0.77
N VAL A 176 -47.42 -77.07 0.54
CA VAL A 176 -47.32 -75.64 0.21
C VAL A 176 -46.72 -74.85 1.37
N LYS A 177 -47.07 -75.15 2.63
CA LYS A 177 -46.42 -74.54 3.80
C LYS A 177 -44.93 -74.83 3.87
N ASN A 178 -44.52 -76.07 3.60
CA ASN A 178 -43.11 -76.45 3.58
C ASN A 178 -42.35 -75.72 2.47
N GLN A 179 -42.93 -75.63 1.27
CA GLN A 179 -42.35 -74.85 0.16
C GLN A 179 -42.18 -73.37 0.53
N HIS A 180 -43.17 -72.76 1.20
CA HIS A 180 -43.08 -71.38 1.67
C HIS A 180 -42.02 -71.20 2.76
N ASN A 181 -41.90 -72.15 3.69
CA ASN A 181 -40.87 -72.09 4.72
C ASN A 181 -39.47 -72.16 4.12
N VAL A 182 -39.24 -73.06 3.15
CA VAL A 182 -37.97 -73.15 2.42
C VAL A 182 -37.66 -71.85 1.67
N LEU A 183 -38.65 -71.25 1.00
CA LEU A 183 -38.48 -69.96 0.33
C LEU A 183 -38.17 -68.83 1.31
N ILE A 184 -38.84 -68.78 2.48
CA ILE A 184 -38.57 -67.78 3.52
C ILE A 184 -37.14 -67.94 4.05
N GLU A 185 -36.68 -69.17 4.28
CA GLU A 185 -35.30 -69.44 4.69
C GLU A 185 -34.29 -68.98 3.64
N GLN A 186 -34.54 -69.27 2.35
CA GLN A 186 -33.71 -68.78 1.25
C GLN A 186 -33.65 -67.25 1.21
N LEU A 187 -34.80 -66.57 1.28
CA LEU A 187 -34.85 -65.11 1.32
C LEU A 187 -34.15 -64.51 2.54
N GLN A 188 -34.24 -65.17 3.70
CA GLN A 188 -33.52 -64.75 4.90
C GLN A 188 -32.00 -64.88 4.71
N GLN A 189 -31.53 -65.94 4.04
CA GLN A 189 -30.13 -66.14 3.71
C GLN A 189 -29.65 -65.07 2.71
N GLU A 190 -30.38 -64.83 1.63
CA GLU A 190 -30.07 -63.79 0.63
C GLU A 190 -30.05 -62.39 1.25
N LYS A 191 -31.05 -62.09 2.10
CA LYS A 191 -31.05 -60.84 2.87
C LYS A 191 -29.80 -60.72 3.73
N SER A 192 -29.43 -61.79 4.43
CA SER A 192 -28.25 -61.78 5.30
C SER A 192 -26.94 -61.62 4.51
N SER A 193 -26.82 -62.23 3.33
CA SER A 193 -25.66 -62.05 2.45
C SER A 193 -25.59 -60.63 1.90
N LEU A 194 -26.71 -60.06 1.46
CA LEU A 194 -26.78 -58.67 0.99
C LEU A 194 -26.46 -57.67 2.11
N GLU A 195 -26.97 -57.88 3.33
CA GLU A 195 -26.63 -57.04 4.48
C GLU A 195 -25.13 -57.11 4.80
N LEU A 196 -24.50 -58.28 4.64
CA LEU A 196 -23.06 -58.43 4.80
C LEU A 196 -22.28 -57.66 3.72
N GLU A 197 -22.68 -57.75 2.46
CA GLU A 197 -22.08 -57.00 1.35
C GLU A 197 -22.23 -55.48 1.55
N LEU A 198 -23.43 -55.02 1.85
CA LEU A 198 -23.70 -53.61 2.15
C LEU A 198 -22.90 -53.13 3.36
N SER A 199 -22.73 -53.97 4.39
CA SER A 199 -21.91 -53.60 5.55
C SER A 199 -20.42 -53.43 5.21
N LYS A 200 -19.89 -54.24 4.28
CA LYS A 200 -18.52 -54.12 3.79
C LYS A 200 -18.34 -52.83 3.00
N LEU A 201 -19.29 -52.52 2.11
CA LEU A 201 -19.31 -51.26 1.35
C LEU A 201 -19.45 -50.04 2.26
N ASN A 202 -20.34 -50.10 3.25
CA ASN A 202 -20.54 -48.99 4.18
C ASN A 202 -19.28 -48.70 5.02
N LYS A 203 -18.56 -49.75 5.46
CA LYS A 203 -17.25 -49.58 6.11
C LYS A 203 -16.23 -48.90 5.19
N PHE A 204 -16.23 -49.24 3.91
CA PHE A 204 -15.37 -48.61 2.91
C PHE A 204 -15.69 -47.11 2.74
N PHE A 205 -16.97 -46.74 2.65
CA PHE A 205 -17.40 -45.34 2.56
C PHE A 205 -17.15 -44.53 3.84
N ILE A 206 -17.34 -45.13 5.01
CA ILE A 206 -17.08 -44.48 6.31
C ILE A 206 -15.57 -44.24 6.51
N CYS A 207 -14.70 -45.16 6.08
CA CYS A 207 -13.25 -44.94 6.08
C CYS A 207 -12.88 -43.67 5.29
N LEU A 208 -13.35 -43.55 4.05
CA LEU A 208 -13.07 -42.39 3.18
C LEU A 208 -13.49 -41.03 3.76
N SER A 209 -14.47 -41.02 4.67
CA SER A 209 -15.05 -39.80 5.26
C SER A 209 -14.48 -39.48 6.66
N ASN A 210 -14.05 -40.49 7.43
CA ASN A 210 -13.45 -40.31 8.75
C ASN A 210 -11.92 -40.41 8.77
N ASP A 211 -11.26 -40.41 7.61
CA ASP A 211 -9.81 -40.53 7.52
C ASP A 211 -9.10 -39.38 8.24
N PHE A 212 -8.68 -39.65 9.48
CA PHE A 212 -7.66 -38.93 10.22
C PHE A 212 -6.35 -38.83 9.40
N ALA A 213 -6.16 -39.70 8.40
CA ALA A 213 -5.08 -39.64 7.42
C ALA A 213 -5.09 -38.36 6.55
N LYS A 214 -6.22 -37.61 6.50
CA LYS A 214 -6.30 -36.29 5.86
C LYS A 214 -5.74 -35.15 6.70
N MET A 215 -5.45 -35.38 7.99
CA MET A 215 -4.71 -34.45 8.87
C MET A 215 -3.21 -34.39 8.53
N SER A 216 -2.85 -34.69 7.29
CA SER A 216 -1.50 -34.61 6.74
C SER A 216 -1.26 -33.21 6.15
N CYS A 217 0.02 -32.86 5.99
CA CYS A 217 0.37 -31.62 5.32
C CYS A 217 -0.18 -31.67 3.87
N PRO A 218 -0.88 -30.63 3.39
CA PRO A 218 -1.38 -30.61 2.01
C PRO A 218 -0.24 -30.81 1.01
N ASP A 219 -0.34 -31.84 0.15
CA ASP A 219 0.58 -32.03 -0.99
C ASP A 219 0.66 -30.77 -1.88
N GLU A 220 -0.42 -29.98 -1.88
CA GLU A 220 -0.51 -28.67 -2.52
C GLU A 220 0.61 -27.72 -2.06
N LEU A 221 1.02 -27.73 -0.79
CA LEU A 221 2.07 -26.82 -0.28
C LEU A 221 3.48 -27.34 -0.56
N VAL A 222 3.65 -28.66 -0.58
CA VAL A 222 4.93 -29.29 -0.93
C VAL A 222 5.28 -29.03 -2.40
N LYS A 223 4.27 -29.07 -3.28
CA LYS A 223 4.41 -28.86 -4.73
C LYS A 223 4.58 -27.41 -5.15
N MET A 224 4.31 -26.44 -4.27
CA MET A 224 4.44 -25.01 -4.61
C MET A 224 5.91 -24.56 -4.55
N SER A 225 6.35 -23.86 -5.60
CA SER A 225 7.67 -23.24 -5.70
C SER A 225 7.67 -21.90 -4.96
N CYS A 226 8.31 -21.86 -3.79
CA CYS A 226 8.56 -20.63 -3.06
C CYS A 226 10.02 -20.18 -3.33
N PRO A 227 10.26 -18.89 -3.65
CA PRO A 227 11.63 -18.37 -3.80
C PRO A 227 12.44 -18.43 -2.50
N ASP A 228 11.76 -18.41 -1.35
CA ASP A 228 12.37 -18.44 -0.02
C ASP A 228 12.01 -19.74 0.74
N GLU A 229 12.99 -20.62 0.87
CA GLU A 229 12.83 -21.91 1.54
C GLU A 229 12.61 -21.75 3.06
N SER A 230 13.09 -20.65 3.67
CA SER A 230 12.87 -20.39 5.09
C SER A 230 11.41 -20.06 5.39
N LEU A 231 10.77 -19.31 4.49
CA LEU A 231 9.35 -18.98 4.54
C LEU A 231 8.48 -20.22 4.29
N LYS A 232 8.87 -21.11 3.37
CA LYS A 232 8.22 -22.40 3.16
C LYS A 232 8.25 -23.28 4.41
N ASN A 233 9.41 -23.41 5.06
CA ASN A 233 9.55 -24.16 6.31
C ASN A 233 8.72 -23.57 7.46
N SER A 234 8.63 -22.23 7.53
CA SER A 234 7.74 -21.56 8.48
C SER A 234 6.29 -22.00 8.29
N PHE A 235 5.78 -22.02 7.05
CA PHE A 235 4.42 -22.50 6.78
C PHE A 235 4.23 -23.98 7.13
N LEU A 236 5.19 -24.85 6.81
CA LEU A 236 5.09 -26.27 7.18
C LEU A 236 4.99 -26.42 8.71
N SER A 237 5.76 -25.65 9.47
CA SER A 237 5.69 -25.66 10.94
C SER A 237 4.35 -25.14 11.47
N THR A 238 3.74 -24.12 10.84
CA THR A 238 2.42 -23.62 11.27
C THR A 238 1.32 -24.63 11.01
N PHE A 239 1.38 -25.36 9.88
CA PHE A 239 0.46 -26.48 9.61
C PHE A 239 0.61 -27.63 10.59
N GLN A 240 1.85 -28.03 10.91
CA GLN A 240 2.12 -29.05 11.91
C GLN A 240 1.53 -28.66 13.26
N ARG A 241 1.78 -27.43 13.72
CA ARG A 241 1.22 -26.91 14.98
C ARG A 241 -0.31 -26.89 14.98
N LEU A 242 -0.94 -26.54 13.86
CA LEU A 242 -2.40 -26.60 13.74
C LEU A 242 -2.91 -28.04 13.89
N ASN A 243 -2.28 -28.98 13.18
CA ASN A 243 -2.66 -30.38 13.25
C ASN A 243 -2.47 -30.94 14.67
N GLU A 244 -1.36 -30.63 15.33
CA GLU A 244 -1.08 -31.01 16.72
C GLU A 244 -2.17 -30.51 17.69
N LYS A 245 -2.56 -29.23 17.59
CA LYS A 245 -3.63 -28.65 18.40
C LYS A 245 -4.93 -29.43 18.27
N TYR A 246 -5.32 -29.77 17.04
CA TYR A 246 -6.57 -30.49 16.79
C TYR A 246 -6.49 -31.97 17.19
N VAL A 247 -5.35 -32.62 16.99
CA VAL A 247 -5.09 -33.98 17.49
C VAL A 247 -5.16 -34.02 19.03
N GLN A 248 -4.57 -33.02 19.71
CA GLN A 248 -4.67 -32.88 21.17
C GLN A 248 -6.13 -32.71 21.60
N ASN A 249 -6.90 -31.83 20.95
CA ASN A 249 -8.32 -31.65 21.26
C ASN A 249 -9.12 -32.96 21.10
N ILE A 250 -8.82 -33.75 20.07
CA ILE A 250 -9.46 -35.05 19.84
C ILE A 250 -9.07 -36.04 20.95
N ASN A 251 -7.79 -36.10 21.31
CA ASN A 251 -7.33 -36.96 22.40
C ASN A 251 -7.96 -36.55 23.74
N ASP A 252 -8.09 -35.26 24.02
CA ASP A 252 -8.79 -34.75 25.19
C ASP A 252 -10.27 -35.14 25.20
N LEU A 253 -10.93 -35.09 24.04
CA LEU A 253 -12.30 -35.59 23.91
C LEU A 253 -12.38 -37.09 24.17
N LYS A 254 -11.49 -37.89 23.59
CA LYS A 254 -11.44 -39.33 23.84
C LYS A 254 -11.26 -39.62 25.33
N ILE A 255 -10.33 -38.92 25.99
CA ILE A 255 -10.12 -39.04 27.45
C ILE A 255 -11.40 -38.72 28.24
N ARG A 256 -12.12 -37.64 27.89
CA ARG A 256 -13.39 -37.28 28.55
C ARG A 256 -14.47 -38.35 28.35
N PHE A 257 -14.46 -39.04 27.21
CA PHE A 257 -15.46 -40.02 26.81
C PHE A 257 -14.94 -41.47 26.77
N ASN A 258 -13.87 -41.78 27.51
CA ASN A 258 -13.15 -43.08 27.51
C ASN A 258 -14.04 -44.34 27.60
N LYS A 259 -15.27 -44.23 28.14
CA LYS A 259 -16.23 -45.33 28.27
C LYS A 259 -17.06 -45.60 27.01
N ILE A 260 -16.96 -44.77 25.99
CA ILE A 260 -17.78 -44.80 24.77
C ILE A 260 -17.01 -45.41 23.61
N ASP A 261 -15.71 -45.15 23.53
CA ASP A 261 -14.84 -45.65 22.46
C ASP A 261 -14.69 -47.18 22.45
N SER A 262 -14.98 -47.86 23.57
CA SER A 262 -14.77 -49.31 23.69
C SER A 262 -15.81 -50.17 22.97
N ASP A 263 -17.07 -49.71 22.84
CA ASP A 263 -18.14 -50.48 22.20
C ASP A 263 -19.03 -49.58 21.33
N PRO A 264 -19.12 -49.81 20.00
CA PRO A 264 -19.88 -48.96 19.08
C PRO A 264 -21.40 -48.95 19.33
N LEU A 265 -21.90 -49.90 20.13
CA LEU A 265 -23.31 -50.07 20.48
C LEU A 265 -23.55 -50.05 22.00
N GLY A 266 -22.52 -49.80 22.82
CA GLY A 266 -22.65 -49.76 24.29
C GLY A 266 -23.14 -51.09 24.89
N GLY A 267 -22.76 -52.22 24.29
CA GLY A 267 -23.16 -53.57 24.71
C GLY A 267 -24.58 -54.00 24.29
N TRP A 268 -25.30 -53.20 23.48
CA TRP A 268 -26.64 -53.53 22.99
C TRP A 268 -26.60 -54.24 21.63
N SER A 269 -27.65 -55.04 21.33
CA SER A 269 -27.79 -55.64 20.01
C SER A 269 -28.06 -54.56 18.95
N LYS A 270 -27.70 -54.84 17.69
CA LYS A 270 -27.97 -53.93 16.58
C LYS A 270 -29.46 -53.62 16.44
N ASN A 271 -30.31 -54.63 16.64
CA ASN A 271 -31.76 -54.51 16.54
C ASN A 271 -32.31 -53.64 17.67
N ASP A 272 -31.86 -53.84 18.90
CA ASP A 272 -32.35 -53.06 20.05
C ASP A 272 -31.88 -51.61 19.99
N ASN A 273 -30.63 -51.36 19.57
CA ASN A 273 -30.15 -50.01 19.29
C ASN A 273 -30.95 -49.37 18.13
N PHE A 274 -31.28 -50.13 17.08
CA PHE A 274 -32.11 -49.63 15.98
C PHE A 274 -33.51 -49.24 16.46
N VAL A 275 -34.17 -50.10 17.24
CA VAL A 275 -35.48 -49.81 17.83
C VAL A 275 -35.39 -48.58 18.73
N PHE A 276 -34.39 -48.52 19.62
CA PHE A 276 -34.17 -47.38 20.51
C PHE A 276 -33.99 -46.08 19.74
N THR A 277 -33.05 -46.04 18.80
CA THR A 277 -32.74 -44.83 18.02
C THR A 277 -33.91 -44.40 17.15
N THR A 278 -34.62 -45.35 16.55
CA THR A 278 -35.81 -45.07 15.71
C THR A 278 -36.93 -44.49 16.56
N VAL A 279 -37.25 -45.12 17.69
CA VAL A 279 -38.28 -44.63 18.61
C VAL A 279 -37.90 -43.25 19.14
N VAL A 280 -36.68 -43.02 19.61
CA VAL A 280 -36.27 -41.70 20.14
C VAL A 280 -36.33 -40.60 19.06
N LYS A 281 -36.00 -40.92 17.79
CA LYS A 281 -36.06 -39.97 16.66
C LYS A 281 -37.48 -39.60 16.27
N GLN A 282 -38.44 -40.52 16.37
CA GLN A 282 -39.86 -40.28 16.05
C GLN A 282 -40.51 -39.21 16.93
N TYR A 283 -40.00 -38.97 18.14
CA TYR A 283 -40.55 -37.95 19.03
C TYR A 283 -39.81 -36.61 18.79
N SER A 284 -40.53 -35.62 18.26
CA SER A 284 -39.99 -34.27 18.04
C SER A 284 -39.54 -33.61 19.36
N LYS A 285 -38.49 -32.75 19.27
CA LYS A 285 -38.00 -31.92 20.38
C LYS A 285 -39.07 -30.98 20.96
N ILE A 286 -40.08 -30.61 20.17
CA ILE A 286 -41.16 -29.68 20.55
C ILE A 286 -42.21 -30.36 21.45
N THR A 287 -42.25 -31.69 21.48
CA THR A 287 -43.26 -32.44 22.24
C THR A 287 -43.08 -32.26 23.75
N LEU A 288 -44.12 -31.79 24.43
CA LEU A 288 -44.13 -31.71 25.89
C LEU A 288 -43.94 -33.11 26.51
N ASN A 289 -43.15 -33.21 27.58
CA ASN A 289 -42.83 -34.49 28.22
C ASN A 289 -42.25 -35.56 27.28
N ARG A 290 -41.55 -35.16 26.21
CA ARG A 290 -40.91 -36.06 25.23
C ARG A 290 -40.25 -37.30 25.87
N ARG A 291 -39.40 -37.09 26.88
CA ARG A 291 -38.69 -38.17 27.59
C ARG A 291 -39.62 -39.19 28.22
N LYS A 292 -40.69 -38.74 28.87
CA LYS A 292 -41.66 -39.66 29.48
C LYS A 292 -42.39 -40.47 28.41
N LEU A 293 -42.72 -39.85 27.27
CA LEU A 293 -43.43 -40.52 26.19
C LEU A 293 -42.57 -41.57 25.47
N TYR A 294 -41.39 -41.24 24.98
CA TYR A 294 -40.59 -42.27 24.30
C TYR A 294 -40.13 -43.35 25.28
N MET A 295 -39.83 -43.03 26.54
CA MET A 295 -39.49 -44.05 27.54
C MET A 295 -40.70 -44.96 27.85
N ASP A 296 -41.91 -44.43 27.83
CA ASP A 296 -43.12 -45.26 27.92
C ASP A 296 -43.24 -46.22 26.73
N ARG A 297 -43.05 -45.72 25.51
CA ARG A 297 -43.09 -46.56 24.31
C ARG A 297 -41.98 -47.60 24.28
N LEU A 298 -40.74 -47.23 24.62
CA LEU A 298 -39.61 -48.16 24.68
C LEU A 298 -39.87 -49.30 25.66
N ARG A 299 -40.51 -49.04 26.81
CA ARG A 299 -40.89 -50.09 27.77
C ARG A 299 -41.94 -51.05 27.22
N ARG A 300 -42.82 -50.59 26.33
CA ARG A 300 -43.85 -51.41 25.68
C ARG A 300 -43.25 -52.26 24.55
N GLU A 301 -42.37 -51.67 23.73
CA GLU A 301 -41.71 -52.35 22.59
C GLU A 301 -40.59 -53.31 23.04
N MET A 302 -39.93 -53.02 24.16
CA MET A 302 -38.83 -53.83 24.70
C MET A 302 -39.10 -54.25 26.15
N PRO A 303 -40.00 -55.23 26.37
CA PRO A 303 -40.35 -55.70 27.72
C PRO A 303 -39.23 -56.49 28.41
N HIS A 304 -38.22 -56.93 27.67
CA HIS A 304 -37.08 -57.70 28.18
C HIS A 304 -36.02 -56.83 28.87
N PHE A 305 -36.09 -55.49 28.76
CA PHE A 305 -35.19 -54.58 29.44
C PHE A 305 -35.82 -53.91 30.65
N ASN A 306 -35.04 -53.78 31.72
CA ASN A 306 -35.47 -53.02 32.90
C ASN A 306 -35.39 -51.51 32.65
N ASN A 307 -36.21 -50.72 33.36
CA ASN A 307 -36.21 -49.27 33.26
C ASN A 307 -34.83 -48.66 33.59
N SER A 308 -34.12 -49.23 34.56
CA SER A 308 -32.76 -48.80 34.91
C SER A 308 -31.77 -49.00 33.76
N GLN A 309 -31.91 -50.11 33.00
CA GLN A 309 -31.07 -50.42 31.84
C GLN A 309 -31.37 -49.46 30.67
N LEU A 310 -32.65 -49.15 30.44
CA LEU A 310 -33.05 -48.14 29.45
C LEU A 310 -32.50 -46.75 29.79
N ILE A 311 -32.54 -46.35 31.07
CA ILE A 311 -32.02 -45.05 31.51
C ILE A 311 -30.49 -45.02 31.41
N SER A 312 -29.78 -46.09 31.77
CA SER A 312 -28.32 -46.16 31.60
C SER A 312 -27.93 -46.09 30.14
N TYR A 313 -28.66 -46.78 29.27
CA TYR A 313 -28.42 -46.75 27.84
C TYR A 313 -28.74 -45.38 27.22
N GLU A 314 -29.83 -44.75 27.63
CA GLU A 314 -30.17 -43.38 27.24
C GLU A 314 -29.03 -42.41 27.57
N LYS A 315 -28.45 -42.51 28.77
CA LYS A 315 -27.29 -41.68 29.16
C LYS A 315 -26.07 -41.98 28.29
N TRP A 316 -25.77 -43.25 28.05
CA TRP A 316 -24.67 -43.65 27.17
C TRP A 316 -24.88 -43.11 25.75
N TRP A 317 -26.06 -43.30 25.17
CA TRP A 317 -26.42 -42.85 23.82
C TRP A 317 -26.36 -41.33 23.69
N LEU A 318 -26.84 -40.59 24.69
CA LEU A 318 -26.71 -39.13 24.71
C LEU A 318 -25.24 -38.71 24.74
N ASN A 319 -24.41 -39.38 25.53
CA ASN A 319 -22.98 -39.09 25.57
C ASN A 319 -22.28 -39.47 24.26
N ASP A 320 -22.62 -40.60 23.63
CA ASP A 320 -22.09 -41.04 22.33
C ASP A 320 -22.46 -40.04 21.23
N LYS A 321 -23.73 -39.60 21.23
CA LYS A 321 -24.19 -38.56 20.31
C LYS A 321 -23.45 -37.24 20.52
N LEU A 322 -23.26 -36.82 21.77
CA LEU A 322 -22.51 -35.61 22.10
C LEU A 322 -21.05 -35.72 21.65
N PHE A 323 -20.41 -36.85 21.92
CA PHE A 323 -19.05 -37.14 21.48
C PHE A 323 -18.92 -37.07 19.96
N LYS A 324 -19.80 -37.75 19.20
CA LYS A 324 -19.82 -37.70 17.74
C LYS A 324 -20.07 -36.29 17.19
N THR A 325 -20.98 -35.54 17.81
CA THR A 325 -21.25 -34.14 17.42
C THR A 325 -20.01 -33.27 17.66
N GLN A 326 -19.38 -33.38 18.82
CA GLN A 326 -18.17 -32.62 19.14
C GLN A 326 -16.98 -33.01 18.27
N LEU A 327 -16.82 -34.30 17.95
CA LEU A 327 -15.82 -34.75 16.98
C LEU A 327 -16.07 -34.10 15.61
N GLN A 328 -17.32 -34.13 15.13
CA GLN A 328 -17.68 -33.51 13.86
C GLN A 328 -17.43 -32.00 13.87
N ASP A 329 -17.77 -31.31 14.96
CA ASP A 329 -17.50 -29.88 15.13
C ASP A 329 -15.99 -29.57 15.11
N ILE A 330 -15.17 -30.43 15.74
CA ILE A 330 -13.71 -30.33 15.71
C ILE A 330 -13.20 -30.53 14.29
N PHE A 331 -13.66 -31.54 13.57
CA PHE A 331 -13.26 -31.78 12.17
C PHE A 331 -13.65 -30.62 11.26
N CYS A 332 -14.88 -30.12 11.35
CA CYS A 332 -15.31 -28.95 10.58
C CYS A 332 -14.53 -27.68 10.95
N SER A 333 -14.09 -27.54 12.20
CA SER A 333 -13.23 -26.41 12.61
C SER A 333 -11.82 -26.55 12.07
N TRP A 334 -11.25 -27.76 12.14
CA TRP A 334 -9.95 -28.06 11.52
C TRP A 334 -9.97 -27.83 10.01
N GLU A 335 -11.00 -28.30 9.31
CA GLU A 335 -11.10 -28.14 7.86
C GLU A 335 -11.18 -26.67 7.45
N ARG A 336 -11.97 -25.87 8.18
CA ARG A 336 -12.05 -24.41 7.98
C ARG A 336 -10.69 -23.76 8.21
N ASP A 337 -10.08 -23.95 9.39
CA ASP A 337 -8.80 -23.33 9.71
C ASP A 337 -7.68 -23.78 8.75
N ARG A 338 -7.69 -25.05 8.32
CA ARG A 338 -6.77 -25.58 7.30
C ARG A 338 -6.94 -24.83 5.99
N ASN A 339 -8.17 -24.67 5.51
CA ASN A 339 -8.45 -23.98 4.25
C ASN A 339 -8.06 -22.50 4.33
N ASP A 340 -8.32 -21.85 5.47
CA ASP A 340 -7.92 -20.48 5.73
C ASP A 340 -6.40 -20.31 5.74
N LEU A 341 -5.67 -21.22 6.40
CA LEU A 341 -4.20 -21.23 6.36
C LEU A 341 -3.68 -21.46 4.94
N ILE A 342 -4.27 -22.39 4.18
CA ILE A 342 -3.84 -22.64 2.79
C ILE A 342 -4.04 -21.37 1.95
N PHE A 343 -5.16 -20.68 2.12
CA PHE A 343 -5.44 -19.43 1.44
C PHE A 343 -4.41 -18.34 1.81
N GLN A 344 -4.14 -18.15 3.10
CA GLN A 344 -3.15 -17.19 3.57
C GLN A 344 -1.75 -17.50 3.05
N VAL A 345 -1.35 -18.77 3.06
CA VAL A 345 -0.04 -19.19 2.54
C VAL A 345 0.05 -18.98 1.03
N LYS A 346 -0.99 -19.33 0.26
CA LYS A 346 -1.05 -19.05 -1.18
C LYS A 346 -0.92 -17.55 -1.46
N HIS A 347 -1.52 -16.70 -0.64
CA HIS A 347 -1.38 -15.25 -0.75
C HIS A 347 0.05 -14.78 -0.45
N LEU A 348 0.64 -15.19 0.68
CA LEU A 348 1.99 -14.80 1.08
C LEU A 348 3.06 -15.30 0.10
N ILE A 349 2.90 -16.50 -0.47
CA ILE A 349 3.81 -16.99 -1.50
C ILE A 349 3.75 -16.11 -2.75
N LYS A 350 2.55 -15.69 -3.18
CA LYS A 350 2.40 -14.76 -4.31
C LYS A 350 3.04 -13.41 -4.04
N GLU A 351 2.87 -12.86 -2.83
CA GLU A 351 3.54 -11.62 -2.43
C GLU A 351 5.06 -11.78 -2.40
N ALA A 352 5.56 -12.92 -1.92
CA ALA A 352 6.99 -13.22 -1.91
C ALA A 352 7.55 -13.38 -3.32
N GLN A 353 6.81 -14.02 -4.23
CA GLN A 353 7.17 -14.13 -5.66
C GLN A 353 7.23 -12.74 -6.31
N PHE A 354 6.22 -11.89 -6.09
CA PHE A 354 6.20 -10.53 -6.62
C PHE A 354 7.41 -9.71 -6.13
N LYS A 355 7.74 -9.78 -4.83
CA LYS A 355 8.92 -9.10 -4.28
C LYS A 355 10.24 -9.66 -4.82
N TYR A 356 10.29 -10.97 -5.06
CA TYR A 356 11.47 -11.60 -5.66
C TYR A 356 11.70 -11.11 -7.09
N GLU A 357 10.64 -11.08 -7.91
CA GLU A 357 10.67 -10.54 -9.28
C GLU A 357 11.10 -9.07 -9.30
N GLU A 358 10.53 -8.23 -8.42
CA GLU A 358 10.91 -6.81 -8.30
C GLU A 358 12.40 -6.65 -7.93
N ASN A 359 12.92 -7.48 -7.02
CA ASN A 359 14.32 -7.47 -6.65
C ASN A 359 15.24 -7.94 -7.79
N GLU A 360 14.86 -8.97 -8.55
CA GLU A 360 15.58 -9.42 -9.74
C GLU A 360 15.65 -8.32 -10.80
N GLU A 361 14.56 -7.56 -11.00
CA GLU A 361 14.58 -6.40 -11.88
C GLU A 361 15.50 -5.29 -11.37
N ILE A 362 15.48 -5.00 -10.07
CA ILE A 362 16.39 -4.02 -9.45
C ILE A 362 17.84 -4.46 -9.62
N ILE A 363 18.15 -5.73 -9.39
CA ILE A 363 19.49 -6.30 -9.59
C ILE A 363 19.91 -6.16 -11.05
N SER A 364 19.03 -6.52 -11.99
CA SER A 364 19.29 -6.40 -13.42
C SER A 364 19.55 -4.95 -13.84
N ARG A 365 18.69 -4.01 -13.43
CA ARG A 365 18.88 -2.56 -13.68
C ARG A 365 20.18 -2.05 -13.08
N ASN A 366 20.54 -2.48 -11.87
CA ASN A 366 21.80 -2.11 -11.23
C ASN A 366 23.01 -2.66 -12.00
N MET A 367 22.91 -3.87 -12.57
CA MET A 367 23.96 -4.47 -13.39
C MET A 367 24.13 -3.73 -14.72
N GLU A 368 23.03 -3.37 -15.39
CA GLU A 368 23.04 -2.55 -16.60
C GLU A 368 23.63 -1.16 -16.33
N GLN A 369 23.22 -0.51 -15.26
CA GLN A 369 23.76 0.79 -14.86
C GLN A 369 25.27 0.69 -14.58
N LYS A 370 25.72 -0.34 -13.86
CA LYS A 370 27.16 -0.59 -13.65
C LYS A 370 27.89 -0.79 -14.97
N PHE A 371 27.31 -1.49 -15.93
CA PHE A 371 27.90 -1.68 -17.26
C PHE A 371 28.01 -0.36 -18.03
N ILE A 372 26.96 0.46 -18.03
CA ILE A 372 26.97 1.78 -18.65
C ILE A 372 28.03 2.68 -18.02
N CYS A 373 28.10 2.72 -16.68
CA CYS A 373 29.11 3.50 -15.95
C CYS A 373 30.54 3.07 -16.31
N LYS A 374 30.80 1.76 -16.43
CA LYS A 374 32.11 1.24 -16.87
C LYS A 374 32.45 1.72 -18.28
N ASN A 375 31.53 1.59 -19.23
CA ASN A 375 31.74 2.02 -20.61
C ASN A 375 31.98 3.54 -20.73
N LEU A 376 31.24 4.34 -19.96
CA LEU A 376 31.44 5.79 -19.92
C LEU A 376 32.80 6.14 -19.32
N HIS A 377 33.22 5.45 -18.26
CA HIS A 377 34.55 5.64 -17.67
C HIS A 377 35.68 5.28 -18.64
N GLU A 378 35.55 4.20 -19.41
CA GLU A 378 36.50 3.84 -20.46
C GLU A 378 36.56 4.90 -21.58
N LYS A 379 35.41 5.42 -22.03
CA LYS A 379 35.37 6.50 -23.03
C LYS A 379 36.00 7.79 -22.50
N LEU A 380 35.72 8.15 -21.26
CA LEU A 380 36.33 9.31 -20.61
C LEU A 380 37.84 9.16 -20.49
N ARG A 381 38.32 7.96 -20.18
CA ARG A 381 39.76 7.68 -20.13
C ARG A 381 40.41 7.85 -21.50
N LYS A 382 39.82 7.26 -22.55
CA LYS A 382 40.31 7.45 -23.93
C LYS A 382 40.34 8.93 -24.33
N TYR A 383 39.30 9.69 -23.98
CA TYR A 383 39.25 11.12 -24.26
C TYR A 383 40.33 11.89 -23.47
N GLN A 384 40.59 11.53 -22.22
CA GLN A 384 41.68 12.12 -21.43
C GLN A 384 43.04 11.83 -22.08
N ASP A 385 43.29 10.59 -22.49
CA ASP A 385 44.53 10.21 -23.18
C ASP A 385 44.68 11.01 -24.51
N GLU A 386 43.61 11.12 -25.32
CA GLU A 386 43.60 11.93 -26.55
C GLU A 386 43.88 13.41 -26.28
N MET A 387 43.31 13.98 -25.22
CA MET A 387 43.53 15.37 -24.84
C MET A 387 44.96 15.63 -24.35
N GLU A 388 45.54 14.69 -23.60
CA GLU A 388 46.94 14.75 -23.18
C GLU A 388 47.88 14.68 -24.40
N GLU A 389 47.59 13.81 -25.38
CA GLU A 389 48.35 13.74 -26.63
C GLU A 389 48.29 15.06 -27.43
N ILE A 390 47.09 15.64 -27.57
CA ILE A 390 46.92 16.95 -28.24
C ILE A 390 47.74 18.03 -27.54
N PHE A 391 47.65 18.11 -26.20
CA PHE A 391 48.39 19.08 -25.41
C PHE A 391 49.91 18.96 -25.63
N LEU A 392 50.45 17.74 -25.59
CA LEU A 392 51.86 17.48 -25.84
C LEU A 392 52.29 17.85 -27.27
N LEU A 393 51.42 17.63 -28.26
CA LEU A 393 51.69 18.04 -29.65
C LEU A 393 51.67 19.57 -29.80
N GLU A 394 50.73 20.27 -29.17
CA GLU A 394 50.67 21.74 -29.17
C GLU A 394 51.88 22.36 -28.48
N GLU A 395 52.34 21.81 -27.36
CA GLU A 395 53.58 22.25 -26.71
C GLU A 395 54.80 22.07 -27.62
N LYS A 396 54.93 20.92 -28.28
CA LYS A 396 56.00 20.69 -29.27
C LYS A 396 55.94 21.67 -30.42
N GLN A 397 54.75 21.97 -30.95
CA GLN A 397 54.58 22.95 -32.02
C GLN A 397 54.94 24.37 -31.56
N ARG A 398 54.50 24.79 -30.37
CA ARG A 398 54.85 26.08 -29.78
C ARG A 398 56.37 26.22 -29.61
N ALA A 399 57.03 25.21 -29.07
CA ALA A 399 58.49 25.21 -28.93
C ALA A 399 59.22 25.36 -30.28
N LEU A 400 58.74 24.69 -31.33
CA LEU A 400 59.31 24.80 -32.68
C LEU A 400 59.11 26.20 -33.30
N VAL A 401 57.95 26.83 -33.07
CA VAL A 401 57.69 28.20 -33.54
C VAL A 401 58.61 29.18 -32.82
N GLU A 402 58.72 29.09 -31.49
CA GLU A 402 59.62 29.94 -30.71
C GLU A 402 61.09 29.79 -31.13
N GLU A 403 61.54 28.56 -31.39
CA GLU A 403 62.92 28.32 -31.85
C GLU A 403 63.17 28.94 -33.23
N LYS A 404 62.20 28.85 -34.15
CA LYS A 404 62.27 29.49 -35.48
C LYS A 404 62.28 31.01 -35.37
N GLU A 405 61.47 31.58 -34.49
CA GLU A 405 61.43 33.04 -34.24
C GLU A 405 62.74 33.55 -33.63
N ARG A 406 63.29 32.84 -32.64
CA ARG A 406 64.61 33.14 -32.05
C ARG A 406 65.70 33.15 -33.12
N LYS A 407 65.77 32.11 -33.96
CA LYS A 407 66.73 32.02 -35.07
C LYS A 407 66.56 33.15 -36.10
N ARG A 408 65.33 33.61 -36.37
CA ARG A 408 65.08 34.76 -37.26
C ARG A 408 65.56 36.07 -36.65
N LEU A 409 65.23 36.32 -35.38
CA LEU A 409 65.65 37.52 -34.65
C LEU A 409 67.17 37.62 -34.55
N GLU A 410 67.84 36.51 -34.30
CA GLU A 410 69.31 36.46 -34.23
C GLU A 410 69.98 36.76 -35.58
N LYS A 411 69.43 36.24 -36.69
CA LYS A 411 69.90 36.58 -38.04
C LYS A 411 69.71 38.07 -38.36
N LEU A 412 68.59 38.67 -37.98
CA LEU A 412 68.33 40.10 -38.17
C LEU A 412 69.33 40.96 -37.38
N LYS A 413 69.56 40.64 -36.10
CA LYS A 413 70.56 41.32 -35.25
C LYS A 413 71.96 41.26 -35.85
N ASN A 414 72.36 40.09 -36.35
CA ASN A 414 73.69 39.91 -36.96
C ASN A 414 73.87 40.73 -38.24
N LEU A 415 72.83 40.88 -39.06
CA LEU A 415 72.86 41.74 -40.26
C LEU A 415 72.97 43.23 -39.88
N GLU A 416 72.25 43.66 -38.84
CA GLU A 416 72.28 45.04 -38.36
C GLU A 416 73.66 45.41 -37.79
N ASN A 417 74.28 44.51 -37.02
CA ASN A 417 75.62 44.73 -36.47
C ASN A 417 76.68 44.87 -37.57
N LYS A 418 76.63 44.04 -38.61
CA LYS A 418 77.53 44.15 -39.78
C LYS A 418 77.40 45.50 -40.49
N ARG A 419 76.18 46.04 -40.62
CA ARG A 419 75.95 47.39 -41.20
C ARG A 419 76.58 48.49 -40.33
N LYS A 420 76.45 48.39 -39.00
CA LYS A 420 77.03 49.35 -38.05
C LYS A 420 78.56 49.35 -38.11
N GLU A 421 79.18 48.19 -38.24
CA GLU A 421 80.64 48.07 -38.38
C GLU A 421 81.16 48.71 -39.67
N GLN A 422 80.46 48.49 -40.81
CA GLN A 422 80.83 49.11 -42.09
C GLN A 422 80.73 50.64 -42.05
N LEU A 423 79.66 51.19 -41.45
CA LEU A 423 79.50 52.63 -41.29
C LEU A 423 80.57 53.25 -40.38
N LYS A 424 81.00 52.53 -39.33
CA LYS A 424 82.04 52.99 -38.42
C LYS A 424 83.39 53.17 -39.12
N ILE A 425 83.75 52.25 -40.03
CA ILE A 425 85.00 52.31 -40.80
C ILE A 425 84.99 53.52 -41.74
N GLN A 426 83.88 53.77 -42.45
CA GLN A 426 83.74 54.90 -43.38
C GLN A 426 83.86 56.27 -42.68
N LEU A 427 83.40 56.38 -41.43
CA LEU A 427 83.51 57.60 -40.64
C LEU A 427 84.94 57.92 -40.20
N ILE A 428 85.79 56.90 -40.02
CA ILE A 428 87.19 57.08 -39.62
C ILE A 428 88.01 57.61 -40.79
N THR A 429 87.87 57.01 -41.97
CA THR A 429 88.58 57.43 -43.19
C THR A 429 88.23 58.85 -43.61
N TYR A 430 86.96 59.26 -43.45
CA TYR A 430 86.53 60.62 -43.77
C TYR A 430 87.13 61.69 -42.84
N LYS A 431 87.34 61.37 -41.55
CA LYS A 431 87.94 62.31 -40.59
C LYS A 431 89.42 62.58 -40.87
N GLU A 432 90.17 61.55 -41.24
CA GLU A 432 91.59 61.66 -41.58
C GLU A 432 91.83 62.52 -42.84
N GLU A 433 90.87 62.54 -43.78
CA GLU A 433 90.94 63.39 -44.98
C GLU A 433 90.69 64.88 -44.70
N ILE A 434 89.89 65.20 -43.67
CA ILE A 434 89.62 66.59 -43.26
C ILE A 434 90.86 67.21 -42.61
N GLU A 435 91.56 66.47 -41.75
CA GLU A 435 92.74 66.98 -41.03
C GLU A 435 93.88 67.35 -41.98
N LYS A 436 94.16 66.51 -42.98
CA LYS A 436 95.19 66.78 -44.02
C LYS A 436 94.89 68.01 -44.88
N LYS A 437 93.61 68.36 -45.08
CA LYS A 437 93.21 69.57 -45.82
C LYS A 437 93.40 70.84 -44.98
N ALA A 438 93.14 70.76 -43.67
CA ALA A 438 93.29 71.90 -42.77
C ALA A 438 94.76 72.35 -42.61
N GLU A 439 95.71 71.43 -42.60
CA GLU A 439 97.14 71.74 -42.50
C GLU A 439 97.70 72.45 -43.74
N ARG A 440 97.18 72.13 -44.94
CA ARG A 440 97.57 72.80 -46.19
C ARG A 440 97.10 74.24 -46.28
N ILE A 441 95.92 74.54 -45.72
CA ILE A 441 95.37 75.91 -45.70
C ILE A 441 96.19 76.80 -44.74
N LYS A 442 96.52 76.28 -43.54
CA LYS A 442 97.30 77.02 -42.53
C LYS A 442 98.68 77.47 -43.03
N THR A 443 99.34 76.65 -43.85
CA THR A 443 100.67 76.97 -44.40
C THR A 443 100.60 78.04 -45.50
N GLN A 444 99.52 78.07 -46.30
CA GLN A 444 99.30 79.10 -47.32
C GLN A 444 98.92 80.46 -46.69
N ASP A 445 98.09 80.48 -45.65
CA ASP A 445 97.67 81.71 -44.98
C ASP A 445 98.83 82.43 -44.26
N ALA A 446 99.78 81.68 -43.70
CA ALA A 446 100.95 82.23 -43.03
C ALA A 446 101.88 83.01 -43.99
N LEU A 447 102.05 82.51 -45.22
CA LEU A 447 102.86 83.17 -46.25
C LEU A 447 102.19 84.45 -46.76
N ARG A 448 100.87 84.45 -46.91
CA ARG A 448 100.11 85.63 -47.36
C ARG A 448 100.10 86.76 -46.33
N LEU A 449 100.13 86.43 -45.04
CA LEU A 449 100.15 87.41 -43.95
C LEU A 449 101.43 88.26 -43.95
N LEU A 450 102.56 87.65 -44.30
CA LEU A 450 103.88 88.29 -44.35
C LEU A 450 103.96 89.33 -45.48
N GLU A 451 103.45 89.00 -46.67
CA GLU A 451 103.39 89.93 -47.82
C GLU A 451 102.55 91.19 -47.53
N LEU A 452 101.46 91.03 -46.78
CA LEU A 452 100.56 92.15 -46.42
C LEU A 452 101.18 93.10 -45.39
N GLN A 453 102.08 92.62 -44.53
CA GLN A 453 102.77 93.46 -43.54
C GLN A 453 103.77 94.41 -44.18
N ASP A 454 104.50 93.96 -45.20
CA ASP A 454 105.43 94.79 -45.98
C ASP A 454 104.72 95.87 -46.81
N GLN A 455 103.53 95.56 -47.33
CA GLN A 455 102.71 96.54 -48.05
C GLN A 455 102.16 97.64 -47.11
N ARG A 456 101.79 97.29 -45.87
CA ARG A 456 101.31 98.25 -44.85
C ARG A 456 102.41 99.17 -44.33
N ALA A 457 103.66 98.73 -44.29
CA ALA A 457 104.78 99.60 -43.90
C ALA A 457 105.00 100.72 -44.93
N LYS A 458 104.86 100.42 -46.22
CA LYS A 458 105.02 101.38 -47.32
C LYS A 458 103.88 102.40 -47.40
N GLN A 459 102.65 102.01 -47.08
CA GLN A 459 101.49 102.92 -47.05
C GLN A 459 101.52 103.91 -45.87
N ARG A 460 102.10 103.52 -44.72
CA ARG A 460 102.13 104.39 -43.53
C ARG A 460 102.83 105.74 -43.75
N LEU A 461 103.85 105.79 -44.60
CA LEU A 461 104.54 107.03 -44.94
C LEU A 461 103.67 107.99 -45.78
N VAL A 462 102.81 107.44 -46.64
CA VAL A 462 101.92 108.22 -47.53
C VAL A 462 100.70 108.76 -46.76
N ASP A 463 100.22 108.04 -45.75
CA ASP A 463 99.06 108.46 -44.97
C ASP A 463 99.38 109.56 -43.93
N GLU A 464 100.63 109.69 -43.46
CA GLU A 464 101.02 110.81 -42.58
C GLU A 464 100.88 112.18 -43.27
N GLU A 465 101.24 112.27 -44.55
CA GLU A 465 101.11 113.51 -45.34
C GLU A 465 99.64 113.85 -45.61
N ARG A 466 98.80 112.83 -45.78
CA ARG A 466 97.36 112.96 -46.02
C ARG A 466 96.58 113.43 -44.79
N ILE A 467 97.03 113.11 -43.58
CA ILE A 467 96.38 113.51 -42.32
C ILE A 467 96.54 115.02 -42.08
N ARG A 468 97.74 115.57 -42.31
CA ARG A 468 97.99 117.03 -42.17
C ARG A 468 97.07 117.86 -43.08
N TYR A 469 96.86 117.42 -44.32
CA TYR A 469 95.94 118.09 -45.26
C TYR A 469 94.47 118.07 -44.81
N ARG A 470 94.04 117.02 -44.09
CA ARG A 470 92.65 116.89 -43.62
C ARG A 470 92.37 117.73 -42.38
N GLU A 471 93.35 117.97 -41.52
CA GLU A 471 93.23 118.85 -40.35
C GLU A 471 92.94 120.30 -40.76
N GLU A 472 93.56 120.78 -41.84
CA GLU A 472 93.32 122.13 -42.38
C GLU A 472 91.89 122.30 -42.95
N ILE A 473 91.39 121.30 -43.68
CA ILE A 473 90.00 121.29 -44.19
C ILE A 473 88.98 121.29 -43.06
N TYR A 474 89.27 120.58 -41.97
CA TYR A 474 88.38 120.52 -40.81
C TYR A 474 88.27 121.88 -40.10
N HIS A 475 89.39 122.58 -39.94
CA HIS A 475 89.42 123.91 -39.34
C HIS A 475 88.55 124.94 -40.10
N GLN A 476 88.56 124.88 -41.44
CA GLN A 476 87.74 125.76 -42.28
C GLN A 476 86.23 125.47 -42.18
N LYS A 477 85.82 124.21 -42.01
CA LYS A 477 84.40 123.83 -41.82
C LYS A 477 83.85 124.27 -40.46
N LEU A 478 84.69 124.28 -39.43
CA LEU A 478 84.30 124.65 -38.07
C LEU A 478 83.96 126.15 -37.95
N MET A 479 84.68 127.02 -38.67
CA MET A 479 84.38 128.45 -38.74
C MET A 479 83.04 128.74 -39.46
N LYS A 480 82.74 128.02 -40.54
CA LYS A 480 81.46 128.15 -41.27
C LYS A 480 80.25 127.70 -40.43
N ARG A 481 80.41 126.68 -39.57
CA ARG A 481 79.34 126.23 -38.64
C ARG A 481 78.97 127.29 -37.60
N LYS A 482 79.96 127.96 -37.00
CA LYS A 482 79.72 129.02 -36.00
C LYS A 482 78.95 130.22 -36.57
N GLN A 483 79.09 130.51 -37.86
CA GLN A 483 78.32 131.57 -38.54
C GLN A 483 76.86 131.17 -38.78
N ILE A 484 76.60 129.89 -39.04
CA ILE A 484 75.25 129.35 -39.26
C ILE A 484 74.45 129.26 -37.95
N GLU A 485 75.08 128.94 -36.82
CA GLU A 485 74.41 128.89 -35.51
C GLU A 485 73.87 130.27 -35.06
N LYS A 486 74.65 131.34 -35.24
CA LYS A 486 74.20 132.70 -34.92
C LYS A 486 72.98 133.15 -35.75
N LEU A 487 72.80 132.61 -36.95
CA LEU A 487 71.63 132.89 -37.79
C LEU A 487 70.40 132.06 -37.38
N LYS A 488 70.60 130.90 -36.74
CA LYS A 488 69.52 130.05 -36.25
C LYS A 488 68.91 130.57 -34.94
N GLU A 489 69.72 131.08 -34.02
CA GLU A 489 69.23 131.65 -32.75
C GLU A 489 68.25 132.81 -32.99
N LYS A 490 68.56 133.70 -33.95
CA LYS A 490 67.66 134.81 -34.33
C LYS A 490 66.30 134.38 -34.91
N LYS A 491 66.23 133.18 -35.51
CA LYS A 491 64.96 132.63 -36.05
C LYS A 491 64.09 131.99 -34.96
N ILE A 492 64.71 131.39 -33.94
CA ILE A 492 64.00 130.70 -32.86
C ILE A 492 63.24 131.70 -31.97
N GLU A 493 63.86 132.83 -31.64
CA GLU A 493 63.21 133.89 -30.85
C GLU A 493 61.96 134.49 -31.54
N ALA A 494 61.92 134.50 -32.87
CA ALA A 494 60.75 134.96 -33.63
C ALA A 494 59.60 133.93 -33.59
N THR A 495 59.92 132.64 -33.60
CA THR A 495 58.92 131.55 -33.59
C THR A 495 58.25 131.36 -32.22
N GLU A 496 58.96 131.57 -31.11
CA GLU A 496 58.38 131.41 -29.77
C GLU A 496 57.31 132.47 -29.44
N ARG A 497 57.44 133.68 -30.00
CA ARG A 497 56.43 134.74 -29.84
C ARG A 497 55.10 134.40 -30.53
N ALA A 498 55.16 133.67 -31.65
CA ALA A 498 53.98 133.22 -32.39
C ALA A 498 53.28 132.02 -31.71
N LEU A 499 54.03 131.09 -31.12
CA LEU A 499 53.48 129.89 -30.48
C LEU A 499 52.80 130.16 -29.12
N LYS A 500 53.13 131.28 -28.46
CA LYS A 500 52.47 131.70 -27.21
C LYS A 500 51.00 132.10 -27.43
N ILE A 501 50.66 132.61 -28.61
CA ILE A 501 49.30 133.07 -28.98
C ILE A 501 48.36 131.88 -29.28
N LEU A 502 48.92 130.77 -29.78
CA LEU A 502 48.16 129.58 -30.17
C LEU A 502 47.82 128.64 -29.00
N ARG A 503 48.57 128.67 -27.90
CA ARG A 503 48.40 127.74 -26.77
C ARG A 503 47.21 128.07 -25.85
N ASP A 504 46.73 129.32 -25.87
CA ASP A 504 45.58 129.73 -25.05
C ASP A 504 44.22 129.34 -25.67
N GLN A 505 44.17 128.87 -26.94
CA GLN A 505 42.90 128.69 -27.66
C GLN A 505 42.28 127.29 -27.60
N VAL A 506 42.99 126.22 -27.23
CA VAL A 506 42.43 124.86 -27.32
C VAL A 506 42.98 123.93 -26.23
N SER A 507 42.19 123.68 -25.18
CA SER A 507 42.41 122.51 -24.30
C SER A 507 41.08 121.84 -23.96
N VAL A 508 40.96 120.53 -24.25
CA VAL A 508 39.87 119.66 -23.76
C VAL A 508 40.42 118.25 -23.49
N THR A 509 39.98 117.65 -22.37
CA THR A 509 40.36 116.34 -21.82
C THR A 509 39.14 115.41 -21.74
N ALA A 510 39.32 114.09 -21.92
CA ALA A 510 38.26 113.07 -21.70
C ALA A 510 38.81 111.82 -20.98
N LYS A 511 37.97 111.16 -20.15
CA LYS A 511 38.32 110.08 -19.18
C LYS A 511 37.76 108.69 -19.60
N SER A 512 38.34 107.60 -19.07
CA SER A 512 38.08 106.18 -19.42
C SER A 512 37.13 105.45 -18.44
N ASP A 513 36.29 104.52 -18.93
CA ASP A 513 35.17 103.86 -18.20
C ASP A 513 35.32 102.30 -18.15
N PRO A 514 35.37 101.66 -16.95
CA PRO A 514 35.75 100.25 -16.77
C PRO A 514 34.63 99.18 -16.84
N LEU A 515 33.36 99.54 -17.03
CA LEU A 515 32.25 98.55 -17.00
C LEU A 515 32.12 97.66 -18.26
N ARG A 516 32.84 97.97 -19.34
CA ARG A 516 32.81 97.23 -20.60
C ARG A 516 33.43 95.81 -20.52
N ILE A 517 34.15 95.49 -19.45
CA ILE A 517 34.94 94.25 -19.34
C ILE A 517 34.14 93.08 -18.73
N ILE A 518 33.04 93.35 -18.02
CA ILE A 518 32.37 92.35 -17.16
C ILE A 518 31.08 91.78 -17.79
N GLU A 519 30.51 92.42 -18.81
CA GLU A 519 29.27 91.92 -19.43
C GLU A 519 29.50 90.81 -20.46
N HIS A 520 28.72 89.73 -20.36
CA HIS A 520 28.68 88.68 -21.37
C HIS A 520 28.04 89.18 -22.67
N THR A 521 28.74 88.96 -23.78
CA THR A 521 28.27 89.33 -25.12
C THR A 521 27.11 88.46 -25.59
N GLU A 522 26.29 89.00 -26.49
CA GLU A 522 25.06 88.36 -27.00
C GLU A 522 25.30 86.97 -27.62
N ALA A 523 26.50 86.74 -28.17
CA ALA A 523 26.93 85.43 -28.68
C ALA A 523 27.06 84.34 -27.59
N SER A 524 27.36 84.72 -26.33
CA SER A 524 27.40 83.81 -25.18
C SER A 524 25.99 83.39 -24.73
N LYS A 525 25.04 84.35 -24.73
CA LYS A 525 23.64 84.09 -24.37
C LYS A 525 22.94 83.16 -25.36
N ALA A 526 23.24 83.27 -26.65
CA ALA A 526 22.67 82.39 -27.69
C ALA A 526 23.17 80.93 -27.59
N ARG A 527 24.37 80.70 -27.05
CA ARG A 527 24.97 79.36 -26.97
C ARG A 527 24.44 78.53 -25.80
N LEU A 528 24.05 79.17 -24.69
CA LEU A 528 23.43 78.51 -23.54
C LEU A 528 22.00 78.03 -23.82
N ALA A 529 21.27 78.71 -24.72
CA ALA A 529 19.94 78.29 -25.14
C ALA A 529 19.95 77.05 -26.06
N ALA A 530 21.00 76.85 -26.87
CA ALA A 530 21.12 75.71 -27.79
C ALA A 530 21.58 74.40 -27.12
N VAL A 531 22.16 74.47 -25.91
CA VAL A 531 22.63 73.29 -25.16
C VAL A 531 21.47 72.57 -24.45
N TYR A 532 20.43 73.31 -24.04
CA TYR A 532 19.28 72.75 -23.30
C TYR A 532 18.37 71.82 -24.13
N ASP A 533 18.40 71.91 -25.47
CA ASP A 533 17.58 71.05 -26.35
C ASP A 533 18.33 69.79 -26.85
N LEU A 534 19.67 69.74 -26.76
CA LEU A 534 20.48 68.55 -27.12
C LEU A 534 20.82 67.65 -25.93
N GLU A 535 20.68 68.14 -24.70
CA GLU A 535 20.95 67.35 -23.47
C GLU A 535 19.80 66.42 -23.06
N LYS A 536 18.63 66.46 -23.71
CA LYS A 536 17.53 65.50 -23.46
C LYS A 536 17.69 64.13 -24.13
N GLU A 537 18.65 63.96 -25.04
CA GLU A 537 18.96 62.67 -25.69
C GLU A 537 20.33 62.08 -25.26
N ALA A 538 21.06 62.77 -24.38
CA ALA A 538 22.27 62.24 -23.76
C ALA A 538 21.90 61.18 -22.70
N GLN A 539 21.95 59.90 -23.08
CA GLN A 539 21.63 58.77 -22.22
C GLN A 539 22.48 58.76 -20.94
N GLU A 540 21.82 58.88 -19.78
CA GLU A 540 22.45 58.81 -18.46
C GLU A 540 23.28 57.51 -18.30
N PRO A 541 24.53 57.57 -17.80
CA PRO A 541 25.30 56.38 -17.52
C PRO A 541 24.67 55.58 -16.36
N LEU A 542 24.68 54.25 -16.44
CA LEU A 542 24.13 53.35 -15.41
C LEU A 542 24.85 53.43 -14.04
N PHE A 543 25.97 54.15 -13.98
CA PHE A 543 26.73 54.41 -12.76
C PHE A 543 27.45 55.77 -12.87
N PRO A 544 27.71 56.46 -11.74
CA PRO A 544 28.41 57.73 -11.75
C PRO A 544 29.89 57.56 -12.13
N LEU A 545 30.34 58.35 -13.10
CA LEU A 545 31.74 58.42 -13.55
C LEU A 545 32.42 59.64 -12.90
N HIS A 546 33.54 59.40 -12.20
CA HIS A 546 34.33 60.45 -11.54
C HIS A 546 35.76 60.48 -12.09
N THR A 547 35.92 60.86 -13.36
CA THR A 547 37.20 60.84 -14.08
C THR A 547 37.43 62.15 -14.85
N TYR A 548 38.70 62.55 -15.01
CA TYR A 548 39.07 63.82 -15.65
C TYR A 548 39.82 63.66 -16.98
N SER A 549 40.29 62.45 -17.33
CA SER A 549 40.96 62.18 -18.62
C SER A 549 40.34 61.02 -19.41
N VAL A 550 40.49 61.06 -20.74
CA VAL A 550 39.98 60.02 -21.65
C VAL A 550 40.66 58.66 -21.41
N GLU A 551 41.94 58.67 -21.07
CA GLU A 551 42.68 57.44 -20.73
C GLU A 551 42.13 56.77 -19.45
N GLN A 552 41.73 57.56 -18.45
CA GLN A 552 41.11 57.06 -17.22
C GLN A 552 39.73 56.45 -17.51
N ILE A 553 38.94 57.07 -18.38
CA ILE A 553 37.64 56.56 -18.83
C ILE A 553 37.81 55.19 -19.51
N GLY A 554 38.77 55.07 -20.43
CA GLY A 554 39.04 53.81 -21.14
C GLY A 554 39.59 52.68 -20.26
N SER A 555 40.13 53.01 -19.09
CA SER A 555 40.64 52.04 -18.12
C SER A 555 39.54 51.38 -17.27
N ASP A 556 38.37 52.01 -17.10
CA ASP A 556 37.30 51.49 -16.24
C ASP A 556 36.58 50.31 -16.90
N MET A 557 36.66 49.14 -16.25
CA MET A 557 36.04 47.91 -16.75
C MET A 557 34.51 48.00 -16.77
N ARG A 558 33.91 48.77 -15.85
CA ARG A 558 32.46 48.98 -15.80
C ARG A 558 31.95 49.68 -17.05
N LEU A 559 32.72 50.63 -17.57
CA LEU A 559 32.39 51.35 -18.80
C LEU A 559 32.41 50.41 -20.00
N LYS A 560 33.40 49.52 -20.11
CA LYS A 560 33.47 48.52 -21.20
C LYS A 560 32.30 47.55 -21.16
N VAL A 561 31.93 47.08 -19.97
CA VAL A 561 30.79 46.18 -19.78
C VAL A 561 29.47 46.92 -20.05
N GLU A 562 29.36 48.17 -19.65
CA GLU A 562 28.18 49.00 -19.93
C GLU A 562 28.01 49.27 -21.43
N MET A 563 29.09 49.58 -22.14
CA MET A 563 29.10 49.70 -23.59
C MET A 563 28.72 48.37 -24.26
N ALA A 564 29.17 47.22 -23.73
CA ALA A 564 28.75 45.92 -24.22
C ALA A 564 27.24 45.71 -24.02
N PHE A 565 26.68 46.07 -22.85
CA PHE A 565 25.24 46.03 -22.62
C PHE A 565 24.45 46.99 -23.51
N ARG A 566 25.00 48.15 -23.86
CA ARG A 566 24.38 49.05 -24.86
C ARG A 566 24.43 48.45 -26.26
N SER A 567 25.55 47.87 -26.67
CA SER A 567 25.68 47.19 -27.97
C SER A 567 24.73 46.00 -28.12
N ALA A 568 24.46 45.30 -27.02
CA ALA A 568 23.49 44.22 -26.95
C ALA A 568 22.04 44.70 -26.68
N ASN A 569 21.83 46.01 -26.50
CA ASN A 569 20.54 46.64 -26.18
C ASN A 569 19.87 46.18 -24.86
N ILE A 570 20.66 45.66 -23.91
CA ILE A 570 20.21 45.08 -22.62
C ILE A 570 20.49 46.02 -21.43
N HIS A 571 20.99 47.22 -21.71
CA HIS A 571 21.38 48.23 -20.71
C HIS A 571 20.26 48.66 -19.74
N LYS A 572 18.98 48.55 -20.12
CA LYS A 572 17.83 48.86 -19.23
C LYS A 572 17.34 47.68 -18.39
N SER A 573 17.89 46.47 -18.58
CA SER A 573 17.45 45.29 -17.83
C SER A 573 17.92 45.32 -16.38
N ASP A 574 17.19 44.65 -15.50
CA ASP A 574 17.59 44.47 -14.11
C ASP A 574 18.90 43.68 -13.98
N TYR A 575 19.22 42.83 -14.96
CA TYR A 575 20.50 42.13 -15.04
C TYR A 575 21.68 43.10 -15.16
N ALA A 576 21.59 44.08 -16.06
CA ALA A 576 22.64 45.09 -16.21
C ALA A 576 22.77 45.98 -14.96
N ARG A 577 21.65 46.35 -14.33
CA ARG A 577 21.62 47.15 -13.10
C ARG A 577 22.21 46.43 -11.89
N ASN A 578 22.04 45.11 -11.80
CA ASN A 578 22.59 44.31 -10.70
C ASN A 578 24.06 43.93 -10.92
N LEU A 579 24.49 43.77 -12.17
CA LEU A 579 25.85 43.31 -12.49
C LEU A 579 26.89 44.43 -12.45
N ILE A 580 26.54 45.64 -12.88
CA ILE A 580 27.49 46.78 -12.90
C ILE A 580 28.04 47.15 -11.51
N PRO A 581 27.24 47.19 -10.42
CA PRO A 581 27.74 47.46 -9.08
C PRO A 581 28.65 46.37 -8.51
N LEU A 582 28.55 45.12 -9.00
CA LEU A 582 29.42 44.01 -8.58
C LEU A 582 30.85 44.14 -9.13
N ILE A 583 31.04 44.90 -10.20
CA ILE A 583 32.36 45.13 -10.81
C ILE A 583 33.05 46.26 -10.03
N ALA A 584 34.26 46.00 -9.55
CA ALA A 584 35.02 46.99 -8.80
C ALA A 584 35.50 48.16 -9.69
N PRO A 585 35.42 49.42 -9.22
CA PRO A 585 36.05 50.56 -9.90
C PRO A 585 37.58 50.41 -9.94
N PRO A 586 38.28 50.99 -10.93
CA PRO A 586 39.74 50.97 -11.02
C PRO A 586 40.40 51.63 -9.80
N THR A 587 39.74 52.63 -9.21
CA THR A 587 40.12 53.25 -7.94
C THR A 587 38.97 53.11 -6.95
N ARG A 588 39.24 52.51 -5.79
CA ARG A 588 38.25 52.47 -4.70
C ARG A 588 38.06 53.90 -4.17
N PRO A 589 36.82 54.36 -3.93
CA PRO A 589 36.60 55.66 -3.30
C PRO A 589 37.31 55.70 -1.95
N ARG A 590 38.01 56.83 -1.68
CA ARG A 590 38.70 57.04 -0.40
C ARG A 590 37.71 56.91 0.75
N LYS A 591 38.13 56.30 1.87
CA LYS A 591 37.28 56.06 3.05
C LYS A 591 36.57 57.32 3.56
N ASP A 592 37.19 58.48 3.39
CA ASP A 592 36.71 59.77 3.90
C ASP A 592 35.53 60.38 3.09
N ASN A 593 35.22 59.81 1.91
CA ASN A 593 34.12 60.26 1.05
C ASN A 593 32.77 59.57 1.35
N GLN A 594 32.69 58.69 2.34
CA GLN A 594 31.40 58.14 2.80
C GLN A 594 30.72 59.18 3.69
N SER A 595 29.76 59.94 3.15
CA SER A 595 28.93 60.81 3.97
C SER A 595 27.98 59.95 4.81
N THR A 596 27.98 60.14 6.12
CA THR A 596 27.05 59.48 7.06
C THR A 596 25.66 60.14 7.10
N ILE A 597 25.45 61.18 6.29
CA ILE A 597 24.26 62.05 6.32
C ILE A 597 23.08 61.43 5.57
N PHE A 598 23.32 60.51 4.62
CA PHE A 598 22.27 59.80 3.90
C PHE A 598 22.52 58.29 3.97
N LYS A 599 22.05 57.69 5.05
CA LYS A 599 21.78 56.25 5.16
C LYS A 599 20.32 56.02 5.42
#